data_AF-A0A1S3MRX5-F1
#
_entry.id   AF-A0A1S3MRX5-F1
#
_cell.length_a   1.000
_cell.length_b   1.000
_cell.length_c   1.000
_cell.angle_alpha   90.00
_cell.angle_beta   90.00
_cell.angle_gamma   90.00
#
_symmetry.space_group_name_H-M   'P 1'
#
loop_
_entity.id
_entity.type
_entity.pdbx_description
1 polymer ?
#
loop_
_entity_poly.entity_id
_entity_poly.type
_entity_poly.pdbx_seq_one_letter_code
_entity_poly.pdbx_strand_id
1 'polypeptide(L)'
;MYVQHCVCVLFWLCVCAVVTLLSGELSSDGTVPTVPSGENRAERDPPSPPEVRCWSPSYPFKALCSWPEPPQTQLPIQYIATYSMKGGEIQQCHPYPTSVHPLPSPESSLPGVNGSSPWARWLCVLKGLKLYTSYKLNITGVNRMGSASHLQAFTVEDIVKPDPPVNVTVQVVPGKLSLLVKWAPPPSWSDRTLFPLKYQIRYHWDNKGTPHEITLDPFEDTKKVLPRLSPGRSYLVQVCSMELMGLGQSSDWSLPVTVTMPAH
;
A
#
# COMPACT_ATOMS: atom_id res chain seq x y z
N MET A 1 -6.38 56.29 30.41
CA MET A 1 -7.44 55.32 30.05
C MET A 1 -6.75 54.05 29.56
N TYR A 2 -6.56 53.10 30.49
CA TYR A 2 -5.95 51.79 30.25
C TYR A 2 -6.67 50.85 31.22
N VAL A 3 -7.51 49.95 30.70
CA VAL A 3 -8.13 48.86 31.47
C VAL A 3 -8.22 47.67 30.52
N GLN A 4 -7.45 46.61 30.81
CA GLN A 4 -7.89 45.20 30.76
C GLN A 4 -6.70 44.25 31.09
N HIS A 5 -6.20 44.28 32.33
CA HIS A 5 -5.44 43.17 32.92
C HIS A 5 -5.82 43.11 34.41
N CYS A 6 -5.86 41.90 34.99
CA CYS A 6 -6.27 41.53 36.36
C CYS A 6 -7.76 41.17 36.56
N VAL A 7 -8.17 40.03 36.01
CA VAL A 7 -9.18 39.16 36.65
C VAL A 7 -8.64 37.72 36.67
N CYS A 8 -7.48 37.56 37.29
CA CYS A 8 -7.01 36.32 37.91
C CYS A 8 -6.81 36.69 39.38
N VAL A 9 -7.09 35.76 40.30
CA VAL A 9 -7.10 35.96 41.77
C VAL A 9 -8.43 36.52 42.30
N LEU A 10 -9.40 35.64 42.55
CA LEU A 10 -10.41 35.75 43.65
C LEU A 10 -11.46 34.61 43.66
N PHE A 11 -11.23 33.48 42.97
CA PHE A 11 -12.06 32.26 43.10
C PHE A 11 -11.30 31.10 43.78
N TRP A 12 -10.40 31.45 44.69
CA TRP A 12 -9.91 30.57 45.75
C TRP A 12 -10.39 31.19 47.06
N LEU A 13 -11.03 30.38 47.91
CA LEU A 13 -11.59 30.67 49.25
C LEU A 13 -13.11 30.88 49.31
N CYS A 14 -13.84 29.76 49.23
CA CYS A 14 -15.12 29.53 49.91
C CYS A 14 -15.23 28.01 50.16
N VAL A 15 -14.32 27.41 50.92
CA VAL A 15 -14.36 27.25 52.40
C VAL A 15 -15.71 26.76 52.90
N CYS A 16 -15.75 25.44 53.11
CA CYS A 16 -16.10 24.81 54.38
C CYS A 16 -17.33 25.36 55.12
N ALA A 17 -18.51 24.87 54.75
CA ALA A 17 -19.57 24.63 55.71
C ALA A 17 -20.44 23.47 55.20
N VAL A 18 -20.92 22.64 56.12
CA VAL A 18 -21.81 21.49 55.91
C VAL A 18 -21.12 20.15 55.58
N VAL A 19 -20.17 19.73 56.42
CA VAL A 19 -19.91 18.30 56.65
C VAL A 19 -19.66 18.07 58.14
N THR A 20 -20.70 17.65 58.87
CA THR A 20 -20.62 16.66 59.97
C THR A 20 -22.04 16.34 60.46
N LEU A 21 -22.22 15.08 60.89
CA LEU A 21 -23.39 14.45 61.53
C LEU A 21 -24.38 13.75 60.58
N LEU A 22 -24.08 12.50 60.26
CA LEU A 22 -24.77 11.35 60.85
C LEU A 22 -24.00 10.07 60.51
N SER A 23 -23.24 9.59 61.50
CA SER A 23 -22.62 8.27 61.53
C SER A 23 -23.67 7.21 61.84
N GLY A 24 -23.85 6.25 60.94
CA GLY A 24 -24.51 4.98 61.18
C GLY A 24 -23.66 3.88 60.55
N GLU A 25 -23.03 3.06 61.39
CA GLU A 25 -22.34 1.84 60.97
C GLU A 25 -23.35 0.84 60.37
N LEU A 26 -22.98 0.18 59.27
CA LEU A 26 -23.39 -1.20 59.02
C LEU A 26 -22.26 -1.92 58.25
N SER A 27 -21.72 -2.94 58.90
CA SER A 27 -20.70 -3.84 58.40
C SER A 27 -21.31 -4.89 57.46
N SER A 28 -20.49 -5.37 56.52
CA SER A 28 -20.50 -6.73 55.94
C SER A 28 -21.66 -7.09 55.00
N ASP A 29 -21.39 -7.29 53.70
CA ASP A 29 -21.08 -8.64 53.16
C ASP A 29 -20.77 -8.60 51.65
N GLY A 30 -19.87 -9.50 51.25
CA GLY A 30 -19.77 -10.20 49.97
C GLY A 30 -20.06 -9.55 48.61
N THR A 31 -19.06 -9.73 47.74
CA THR A 31 -19.16 -10.02 46.28
C THR A 31 -18.93 -8.84 45.35
N VAL A 32 -17.66 -8.67 44.97
CA VAL A 32 -17.24 -7.97 43.74
C VAL A 32 -17.94 -8.63 42.54
N PRO A 33 -18.65 -7.89 41.67
CA PRO A 33 -19.05 -8.43 40.38
C PRO A 33 -17.79 -8.55 39.54
N THR A 34 -17.30 -9.78 39.39
CA THR A 34 -16.34 -10.14 38.35
C THR A 34 -16.95 -9.82 37.00
N VAL A 35 -16.55 -8.69 36.42
CA VAL A 35 -16.79 -8.38 35.01
C VAL A 35 -16.19 -9.52 34.20
N PRO A 36 -16.96 -10.23 33.35
CA PRO A 36 -16.39 -11.28 32.53
C PRO A 36 -15.32 -10.68 31.62
N SER A 37 -14.17 -11.32 31.64
CA SER A 37 -13.07 -11.13 30.72
C SER A 37 -13.53 -11.15 29.26
N GLY A 38 -13.13 -10.14 28.49
CA GLY A 38 -12.92 -10.27 27.05
C GLY A 38 -14.19 -10.38 26.20
N GLU A 39 -15.07 -9.38 26.25
CA GLU A 39 -16.03 -9.18 25.17
C GLU A 39 -15.27 -8.66 23.93
N ASN A 40 -15.34 -9.39 22.81
CA ASN A 40 -14.76 -9.00 21.53
C ASN A 40 -15.36 -7.67 21.07
N ARG A 41 -14.77 -6.53 21.46
CA ARG A 41 -15.27 -5.18 21.15
C ARG A 41 -15.49 -4.91 19.65
N ALA A 42 -14.78 -5.61 18.77
CA ALA A 42 -14.95 -5.50 17.31
C ALA A 42 -16.31 -6.01 16.79
N GLU A 43 -17.12 -6.68 17.62
CA GLU A 43 -18.38 -7.33 17.22
C GLU A 43 -19.56 -6.36 17.04
N ARG A 44 -19.45 -5.11 17.54
CA ARG A 44 -20.54 -4.11 17.53
C ARG A 44 -20.17 -2.74 16.97
N ASP A 45 -19.01 -2.61 16.37
CA ASP A 45 -18.55 -1.30 15.91
C ASP A 45 -18.89 -1.05 14.42
N PRO A 46 -19.14 0.22 14.03
CA PRO A 46 -19.17 0.59 12.62
C PRO A 46 -17.81 0.28 11.96
N PRO A 47 -17.76 0.11 10.63
CA PRO A 47 -16.50 -0.20 9.95
C PRO A 47 -15.53 0.98 10.12
N SER A 48 -14.23 0.69 10.16
CA SER A 48 -13.21 1.73 10.04
C SER A 48 -13.13 2.24 8.59
N PRO A 49 -12.67 3.49 8.36
CA PRO A 49 -12.40 3.96 7.01
C PRO A 49 -11.42 3.02 6.30
N PRO A 50 -11.72 2.55 5.07
CA PRO A 50 -10.85 1.63 4.36
C PRO A 50 -9.51 2.29 4.02
N GLU A 51 -8.41 1.54 4.14
CA GLU A 51 -7.08 1.99 3.72
C GLU A 51 -6.93 1.80 2.21
N VAL A 52 -7.36 2.80 1.45
CA VAL A 52 -7.36 2.77 -0.01
C VAL A 52 -5.99 3.16 -0.56
N ARG A 53 -5.51 2.41 -1.55
CA ARG A 53 -4.35 2.74 -2.37
C ARG A 53 -4.72 2.72 -3.84
N CYS A 54 -4.46 3.81 -4.55
CA CYS A 54 -4.74 3.95 -5.97
C CYS A 54 -3.45 4.07 -6.79
N TRP A 55 -3.41 3.43 -7.96
CA TRP A 55 -2.32 3.55 -8.91
C TRP A 55 -2.77 3.34 -10.36
N SER A 56 -2.01 3.85 -11.33
CA SER A 56 -2.28 3.70 -12.76
C SER A 56 -1.17 2.89 -13.44
N PRO A 57 -1.38 1.58 -13.68
CA PRO A 57 -0.44 0.73 -14.43
C PRO A 57 -0.57 0.87 -15.95
N SER A 58 -1.63 1.52 -16.43
CA SER A 58 -1.92 1.74 -17.86
C SER A 58 -2.31 3.21 -18.06
N TYR A 59 -1.33 4.07 -17.88
CA TYR A 59 -1.48 5.53 -17.95
C TYR A 59 -1.88 5.98 -19.37
N PRO A 60 -2.73 7.02 -19.51
CA PRO A 60 -3.38 7.81 -18.46
C PRO A 60 -4.84 7.44 -18.18
N PHE A 61 -5.41 6.47 -18.89
CA PHE A 61 -6.87 6.34 -19.00
C PHE A 61 -7.54 5.51 -17.90
N LYS A 62 -6.75 4.82 -17.06
CA LYS A 62 -7.26 3.84 -16.11
C LYS A 62 -6.46 3.86 -14.81
N ALA A 63 -7.17 3.82 -13.69
CA ALA A 63 -6.60 3.65 -12.35
C ALA A 63 -7.20 2.44 -11.64
N LEU A 64 -6.40 1.81 -10.80
CA LEU A 64 -6.75 0.71 -9.91
C LEU A 64 -6.71 1.21 -8.49
N CYS A 65 -7.82 1.07 -7.75
CA CYS A 65 -7.88 1.43 -6.33
C CYS A 65 -8.20 0.19 -5.52
N SER A 66 -7.36 -0.12 -4.53
CA SER A 66 -7.46 -1.33 -3.72
C SER A 66 -7.33 -1.05 -2.23
N TRP A 67 -8.11 -1.77 -1.44
CA TRP A 67 -8.07 -1.75 0.02
C TRP A 67 -8.15 -3.19 0.55
N PRO A 68 -7.51 -3.48 1.70
CA PRO A 68 -7.58 -4.80 2.30
C PRO A 68 -8.98 -5.11 2.80
N GLU A 69 -9.35 -6.39 2.79
CA GLU A 69 -10.50 -6.86 3.55
C GLU A 69 -10.21 -6.73 5.06
N PRO A 70 -11.12 -6.15 5.86
CA PRO A 70 -10.93 -6.05 7.30
C PRO A 70 -10.81 -7.44 7.95
N PRO A 71 -10.00 -7.59 9.01
CA PRO A 71 -9.90 -8.86 9.74
C PRO A 71 -11.29 -9.25 10.25
N GLN A 72 -11.66 -10.52 10.03
CA GLN A 72 -12.97 -11.14 10.28
C GLN A 72 -13.88 -10.35 11.22
N THR A 73 -14.67 -9.44 10.65
CA THR A 73 -15.80 -8.83 11.34
C THR A 73 -16.97 -9.81 11.25
N GLN A 74 -17.65 -10.08 12.36
CA GLN A 74 -18.85 -10.95 12.35
C GLN A 74 -20.01 -10.36 11.52
N LEU A 75 -19.90 -9.08 11.14
CA LEU A 75 -20.83 -8.39 10.27
C LEU A 75 -20.26 -8.28 8.85
N PRO A 76 -21.04 -8.65 7.80
CA PRO A 76 -20.63 -8.47 6.42
C PRO A 76 -20.59 -6.97 6.08
N ILE A 77 -19.49 -6.53 5.47
CA ILE A 77 -19.28 -5.15 5.02
C ILE A 77 -19.57 -5.08 3.52
N GLN A 78 -20.41 -4.13 3.11
CA GLN A 78 -20.64 -3.78 1.71
C GLN A 78 -19.88 -2.51 1.37
N TYR A 79 -19.26 -2.47 0.19
CA TYR A 79 -18.50 -1.31 -0.27
C TYR A 79 -19.23 -0.58 -1.39
N ILE A 80 -19.33 0.74 -1.24
CA ILE A 80 -19.81 1.66 -2.26
C ILE A 80 -18.62 2.51 -2.69
N ALA A 81 -18.28 2.49 -3.98
CA ALA A 81 -17.19 3.29 -4.52
C ALA A 81 -17.71 4.22 -5.62
N THR A 82 -17.38 5.51 -5.51
CA THR A 82 -17.74 6.53 -6.51
C THR A 82 -16.57 7.45 -6.78
N TYR A 83 -16.52 8.00 -7.98
CA TYR A 83 -15.52 9.00 -8.35
C TYR A 83 -16.12 10.07 -9.26
N SER A 84 -15.62 11.29 -9.14
CA SER A 84 -16.04 12.40 -10.01
C SER A 84 -14.90 13.35 -10.29
N MET A 85 -14.94 14.01 -11.44
CA MET A 85 -14.12 15.19 -11.67
C MET A 85 -14.68 16.38 -10.87
N LYS A 86 -13.84 17.35 -10.52
CA LYS A 86 -14.29 18.55 -9.80
C LYS A 86 -15.41 19.27 -10.56
N GLY A 87 -16.61 19.29 -9.98
CA GLY A 87 -17.79 19.91 -10.58
C GLY A 87 -18.47 19.10 -11.68
N GLY A 88 -18.06 17.85 -11.90
CA GLY A 88 -18.71 16.93 -12.85
C GLY A 88 -19.65 15.94 -12.17
N GLU A 89 -20.24 15.08 -12.99
CA GLU A 89 -21.14 14.02 -12.55
C GLU A 89 -20.42 12.93 -11.73
N ILE A 90 -21.15 12.32 -10.81
CA ILE A 90 -20.66 11.22 -9.99
C ILE A 90 -20.76 9.93 -10.80
N GLN A 91 -19.63 9.25 -10.98
CA GLN A 91 -19.55 7.92 -11.57
C GLN A 91 -19.45 6.86 -10.48
N GLN A 92 -20.11 5.72 -10.69
CA GLN A 92 -20.04 4.57 -9.81
C GLN A 92 -18.97 3.59 -10.29
N CYS A 93 -18.15 3.11 -9.36
CA CYS A 93 -17.21 2.03 -9.59
C CYS A 93 -17.67 0.82 -8.78
N HIS A 94 -17.78 -0.35 -9.41
CA HIS A 94 -18.26 -1.56 -8.75
C HIS A 94 -17.05 -2.32 -8.16
N PRO A 95 -16.88 -2.36 -6.83
CA PRO A 95 -15.78 -3.08 -6.21
C PRO A 95 -15.99 -4.58 -6.33
N TYR A 96 -14.93 -5.33 -6.57
CA TYR A 96 -14.95 -6.79 -6.54
C TYR A 96 -13.77 -7.33 -5.72
N PRO A 97 -13.95 -8.48 -5.05
CA PRO A 97 -12.87 -9.10 -4.29
C PRO A 97 -11.83 -9.70 -5.23
N THR A 98 -10.56 -9.59 -4.84
CA THR A 98 -9.41 -10.23 -5.49
C THR A 98 -8.66 -11.07 -4.47
N SER A 99 -8.44 -12.34 -4.80
CA SER A 99 -7.54 -13.21 -4.05
C SER A 99 -6.13 -13.05 -4.61
N VAL A 100 -5.22 -12.44 -3.85
CA VAL A 100 -3.78 -12.56 -4.15
C VAL A 100 -3.32 -13.87 -3.52
N HIS A 101 -3.18 -14.93 -4.32
CA HIS A 101 -2.45 -16.12 -3.86
C HIS A 101 -0.95 -15.78 -3.86
N PRO A 102 -0.24 -15.89 -2.73
CA PRO A 102 1.22 -15.97 -2.77
C PRO A 102 1.62 -17.12 -3.71
N LEU A 103 2.71 -16.96 -4.47
CA LEU A 103 3.32 -18.10 -5.14
C LEU A 103 3.51 -19.23 -4.10
N PRO A 104 3.18 -20.49 -4.43
CA PRO A 104 3.29 -21.58 -3.48
C PRO A 104 4.76 -21.72 -3.06
N SER A 105 5.06 -21.45 -1.79
CA SER A 105 6.21 -22.04 -1.14
C SER A 105 5.97 -23.56 -1.04
N PRO A 106 7.00 -24.42 -1.14
CA PRO A 106 6.81 -25.87 -1.27
C PRO A 106 6.27 -26.59 -0.02
N GLU A 107 5.90 -25.88 1.04
CA GLU A 107 5.58 -26.48 2.33
C GLU A 107 4.29 -25.89 2.92
N SER A 108 3.14 -26.47 2.56
CA SER A 108 1.99 -26.59 3.48
C SER A 108 0.90 -27.47 2.87
N SER A 109 1.09 -28.79 2.98
CA SER A 109 0.00 -29.75 2.83
C SER A 109 -0.65 -29.97 4.21
N LEU A 110 -1.66 -29.17 4.54
CA LEU A 110 -2.63 -29.49 5.59
C LEU A 110 -4.04 -29.19 5.07
N PRO A 111 -5.01 -30.13 5.15
CA PRO A 111 -6.37 -29.90 4.67
C PRO A 111 -7.24 -29.31 5.79
N GLY A 112 -8.05 -28.31 5.43
CA GLY A 112 -9.21 -27.91 6.22
C GLY A 112 -9.04 -26.66 7.07
N VAL A 113 -9.03 -25.50 6.41
CA VAL A 113 -9.51 -24.26 7.01
C VAL A 113 -10.35 -23.55 5.94
N ASN A 114 -11.66 -23.41 6.16
CA ASN A 114 -12.49 -22.45 5.44
C ASN A 114 -12.03 -21.04 5.87
N GLY A 115 -10.88 -20.62 5.37
CA GLY A 115 -10.25 -19.35 5.68
C GLY A 115 -10.50 -18.38 4.55
N SER A 116 -11.23 -17.30 4.83
CA SER A 116 -11.03 -16.03 4.15
C SER A 116 -9.53 -15.80 4.03
N SER A 117 -9.02 -15.79 2.80
CA SER A 117 -7.57 -15.65 2.55
C SER A 117 -7.08 -14.38 3.24
N PRO A 118 -6.01 -14.42 4.06
CA PRO A 118 -5.47 -13.24 4.75
C PRO A 118 -4.91 -12.16 3.81
N TRP A 119 -5.01 -12.38 2.49
CA TRP A 119 -4.64 -11.44 1.43
C TRP A 119 -5.81 -11.06 0.53
N ALA A 120 -7.05 -11.32 0.94
CA ALA A 120 -8.22 -10.84 0.22
C ALA A 120 -8.23 -9.30 0.22
N ARG A 121 -8.30 -8.72 -0.99
CA ARG A 121 -8.40 -7.28 -1.17
C ARG A 121 -9.62 -6.99 -2.03
N TRP A 122 -10.15 -5.79 -1.88
CA TRP A 122 -11.13 -5.26 -2.82
C TRP A 122 -10.40 -4.46 -3.87
N LEU A 123 -10.94 -4.46 -5.09
CA LEU A 123 -10.41 -3.73 -6.22
C LEU A 123 -11.53 -2.99 -6.95
N CYS A 124 -11.27 -1.73 -7.27
CA CYS A 124 -12.11 -0.91 -8.12
C CYS A 124 -11.30 -0.39 -9.31
N VAL A 125 -11.88 -0.50 -10.51
CA VAL A 125 -11.25 -0.08 -11.77
C VAL A 125 -11.93 1.18 -12.28
N LEU A 126 -11.23 2.30 -12.17
CA LEU A 126 -11.66 3.59 -12.69
C LEU A 126 -11.23 3.68 -14.17
N LYS A 127 -12.15 4.11 -15.04
CA LYS A 127 -11.93 4.17 -16.50
C LYS A 127 -12.26 5.54 -17.05
N GLY A 128 -11.74 5.85 -18.23
CA GLY A 128 -12.02 7.12 -18.92
C GLY A 128 -11.43 8.32 -18.20
N LEU A 129 -10.34 8.10 -17.46
CA LEU A 129 -9.63 9.18 -16.78
C LEU A 129 -8.90 10.04 -17.82
N LYS A 130 -8.69 11.31 -17.47
CA LYS A 130 -8.08 12.33 -18.32
C LYS A 130 -6.87 12.92 -17.62
N LEU A 131 -5.85 13.24 -18.43
CA LEU A 131 -4.69 14.00 -17.99
C LEU A 131 -5.11 15.35 -17.40
N TYR A 132 -4.31 15.84 -16.46
CA TYR A 132 -4.42 17.15 -15.81
C TYR A 132 -5.80 17.41 -15.18
N THR A 133 -6.54 16.34 -14.90
CA THR A 133 -7.89 16.41 -14.34
C THR A 133 -7.86 15.90 -12.91
N SER A 134 -8.35 16.72 -11.98
CA SER A 134 -8.47 16.35 -10.57
C SER A 134 -9.75 15.56 -10.33
N TYR A 135 -9.57 14.35 -9.83
CA TYR A 135 -10.64 13.43 -9.44
C TYR A 135 -10.79 13.39 -7.93
N LYS A 136 -12.02 13.20 -7.46
CA LYS A 136 -12.36 12.88 -6.08
C LYS A 136 -12.92 11.46 -6.05
N LEU A 137 -12.26 10.57 -5.31
CA LEU A 137 -12.69 9.21 -5.01
C LEU A 137 -13.32 9.16 -3.63
N ASN A 138 -14.44 8.47 -3.52
CA ASN A 138 -15.10 8.14 -2.27
C ASN A 138 -15.32 6.62 -2.20
N ILE A 139 -14.81 5.99 -1.16
CA ILE A 139 -15.06 4.58 -0.88
C ILE A 139 -15.65 4.47 0.52
N THR A 140 -16.89 4.02 0.60
CA THR A 140 -17.64 3.87 1.85
C THR A 140 -17.84 2.39 2.15
N GLY A 141 -17.34 1.95 3.30
CA GLY A 141 -17.72 0.66 3.89
C GLY A 141 -18.98 0.82 4.72
N VAL A 142 -19.94 -0.07 4.54
CA VAL A 142 -21.25 -0.05 5.22
C VAL A 142 -21.49 -1.40 5.87
N ASN A 143 -21.83 -1.41 7.15
CA ASN A 143 -22.36 -2.57 7.85
C ASN A 143 -23.63 -2.18 8.62
N ARG A 144 -24.21 -3.11 9.38
CA ARG A 144 -25.44 -2.85 10.16
C ARG A 144 -25.27 -1.85 11.31
N MET A 145 -24.04 -1.60 11.75
CA MET A 145 -23.71 -0.68 12.85
C MET A 145 -23.38 0.74 12.37
N GLY A 146 -23.12 0.91 11.07
CA GLY A 146 -22.90 2.23 10.48
C GLY A 146 -22.06 2.17 9.22
N SER A 147 -21.42 3.30 8.90
CA SER A 147 -20.59 3.44 7.71
C SER A 147 -19.39 4.34 7.96
N ALA A 148 -18.30 4.07 7.26
CA ALA A 148 -17.13 4.93 7.24
C ALA A 148 -16.58 5.07 5.83
N SER A 149 -16.08 6.27 5.52
CA SER A 149 -15.66 6.64 4.17
C SER A 149 -14.20 7.06 4.10
N HIS A 150 -13.54 6.63 3.04
CA HIS A 150 -12.25 7.14 2.61
C HIS A 150 -12.46 8.12 1.45
N LEU A 151 -11.98 9.35 1.60
CA LEU A 151 -12.03 10.38 0.55
C LEU A 151 -10.60 10.71 0.11
N GLN A 152 -10.33 10.58 -1.19
CA GLN A 152 -9.03 10.89 -1.77
C GLN A 152 -9.21 11.75 -3.02
N ALA A 153 -8.43 12.84 -3.13
CA ALA A 153 -8.28 13.56 -4.37
C ALA A 153 -6.97 13.16 -5.05
N PHE A 154 -6.98 13.00 -6.37
CA PHE A 154 -5.78 12.66 -7.14
C PHE A 154 -5.87 13.17 -8.58
N THR A 155 -4.72 13.30 -9.23
CA THR A 155 -4.59 13.33 -10.69
C THR A 155 -3.94 12.02 -11.17
N VAL A 156 -4.12 11.65 -12.43
CA VAL A 156 -3.54 10.39 -12.95
C VAL A 156 -2.01 10.42 -12.97
N GLU A 157 -1.44 11.61 -13.08
CA GLU A 157 -0.02 11.94 -13.00
C GLU A 157 0.56 11.64 -11.61
N ASP A 158 -0.21 11.90 -10.54
CA ASP A 158 0.26 11.68 -9.16
C ASP A 158 0.31 10.18 -8.82
N ILE A 159 -0.58 9.40 -9.42
CA ILE A 159 -0.78 7.98 -9.11
C ILE A 159 -0.21 7.04 -10.19
N VAL A 160 0.49 7.58 -11.18
CA VAL A 160 1.09 6.75 -12.22
C VAL A 160 2.14 5.82 -11.62
N LYS A 161 2.01 4.52 -11.87
CA LYS A 161 2.94 3.49 -11.39
C LYS A 161 2.89 2.33 -12.38
N PRO A 162 3.86 2.21 -13.31
CA PRO A 162 3.92 1.10 -14.27
C PRO A 162 4.00 -0.26 -13.56
N ASP A 163 3.62 -1.33 -14.25
CA ASP A 163 3.96 -2.68 -13.81
C ASP A 163 5.47 -2.96 -14.04
N PRO A 164 6.08 -3.94 -13.34
CA PRO A 164 7.49 -4.27 -13.54
C PRO A 164 7.80 -4.73 -14.97
N PRO A 165 9.02 -4.49 -15.49
CA PRO A 165 9.48 -5.05 -16.75
C PRO A 165 9.39 -6.58 -16.76
N VAL A 166 9.09 -7.15 -17.93
CA VAL A 166 8.92 -8.59 -18.13
C VAL A 166 10.05 -9.16 -18.97
N ASN A 167 10.18 -10.49 -19.00
CA ASN A 167 11.18 -11.21 -19.79
C ASN A 167 12.62 -10.71 -19.54
N VAL A 168 12.96 -10.46 -18.28
CA VAL A 168 14.31 -10.07 -17.88
C VAL A 168 15.25 -11.25 -18.12
N THR A 169 16.27 -11.04 -18.92
CA THR A 169 17.30 -12.03 -19.25
C THR A 169 18.68 -11.43 -18.99
N VAL A 170 19.57 -12.27 -18.46
CA VAL A 170 20.94 -11.88 -18.11
C VAL A 170 21.88 -12.89 -18.72
N GLN A 171 22.85 -12.43 -19.52
CA GLN A 171 23.81 -13.28 -20.22
C GLN A 171 25.23 -12.78 -19.99
N VAL A 172 26.17 -13.69 -19.75
CA VAL A 172 27.60 -13.34 -19.71
C VAL A 172 28.06 -13.00 -21.12
N VAL A 173 28.75 -11.87 -21.27
CA VAL A 173 29.31 -11.47 -22.56
C VAL A 173 30.55 -12.32 -22.84
N PRO A 174 30.61 -13.06 -23.97
CA PRO A 174 31.76 -13.92 -24.28
C PRO A 174 33.08 -13.17 -24.26
N GLY A 175 34.09 -13.74 -23.59
CA GLY A 175 35.43 -13.17 -23.48
C GLY A 175 35.53 -11.88 -22.65
N LYS A 176 34.47 -11.48 -21.93
CA LYS A 176 34.45 -10.26 -21.11
C LYS A 176 33.88 -10.53 -19.72
N LEU A 177 34.41 -9.84 -18.72
CA LEU A 177 33.83 -9.82 -17.37
C LEU A 177 32.67 -8.83 -17.30
N SER A 178 31.66 -9.06 -18.14
CA SER A 178 30.49 -8.19 -18.28
C SER A 178 29.20 -9.00 -18.45
N LEU A 179 28.08 -8.44 -17.98
CA LEU A 179 26.75 -9.01 -18.19
C LEU A 179 25.95 -8.16 -19.18
N LEU A 180 25.26 -8.81 -20.11
CA LEU A 180 24.24 -8.20 -20.96
C LEU A 180 22.87 -8.50 -20.34
N VAL A 181 22.21 -7.44 -19.87
CA VAL A 181 20.85 -7.48 -19.32
C VAL A 181 19.90 -6.98 -20.40
N LYS A 182 18.81 -7.72 -20.65
CA LYS A 182 17.73 -7.33 -21.58
C LYS A 182 16.38 -7.57 -20.94
N TRP A 183 15.39 -6.77 -21.28
CA TRP A 183 14.02 -6.92 -20.81
C TRP A 183 13.03 -6.43 -21.87
N ALA A 184 11.75 -6.73 -21.66
CA ALA A 184 10.65 -6.14 -22.39
C ALA A 184 9.87 -5.17 -21.47
N PRO A 185 9.30 -4.09 -22.02
CA PRO A 185 8.43 -3.20 -21.25
C PRO A 185 7.17 -3.96 -20.73
N PRO A 186 6.55 -3.48 -19.64
CA PRO A 186 5.31 -4.06 -19.13
C PRO A 186 4.19 -4.06 -20.20
N PRO A 187 3.51 -5.18 -20.46
CA PRO A 187 2.43 -5.25 -21.46
C PRO A 187 1.22 -4.36 -21.16
N SER A 188 0.99 -4.03 -19.89
CA SER A 188 -0.06 -3.09 -19.46
C SER A 188 0.18 -1.65 -19.89
N TRP A 189 1.43 -1.31 -20.24
CA TRP A 189 1.83 0.01 -20.70
C TRP A 189 1.85 0.08 -22.23
N SER A 190 0.67 0.26 -22.83
CA SER A 190 0.47 0.13 -24.27
C SER A 190 1.00 1.32 -25.07
N ASP A 191 0.78 2.55 -24.62
CA ASP A 191 1.06 3.77 -25.39
C ASP A 191 2.46 4.36 -25.10
N ARG A 192 3.49 3.58 -25.47
CA ARG A 192 4.90 3.93 -25.24
C ARG A 192 5.42 5.01 -26.17
N THR A 193 4.70 5.32 -27.24
CA THR A 193 5.07 6.39 -28.18
C THR A 193 4.75 7.76 -27.59
N LEU A 194 3.61 7.90 -26.91
CA LEU A 194 3.24 9.14 -26.21
C LEU A 194 3.78 9.19 -24.78
N PHE A 195 3.88 8.04 -24.10
CA PHE A 195 4.34 7.94 -22.72
C PHE A 195 5.53 6.96 -22.63
N PRO A 196 6.72 7.38 -23.08
CA PRO A 196 7.92 6.57 -22.97
C PRO A 196 8.25 6.23 -21.51
N LEU A 197 8.92 5.10 -21.33
CA LEU A 197 9.40 4.64 -20.02
C LEU A 197 10.92 4.80 -19.97
N LYS A 198 11.42 5.04 -18.76
CA LYS A 198 12.81 4.80 -18.39
C LYS A 198 12.89 3.62 -17.44
N TYR A 199 14.07 3.05 -17.33
CA TYR A 199 14.35 1.84 -16.57
C TYR A 199 15.52 2.07 -15.65
N GLN A 200 15.47 1.41 -14.51
CA GLN A 200 16.57 1.38 -13.55
C GLN A 200 16.96 -0.06 -13.29
N ILE A 201 18.27 -0.31 -13.22
CA ILE A 201 18.80 -1.63 -12.87
C ILE A 201 19.40 -1.54 -11.47
N ARG A 202 19.08 -2.52 -10.64
CA ARG A 202 19.85 -2.82 -9.44
C ARG A 202 20.45 -4.21 -9.54
N TYR A 203 21.64 -4.37 -8.99
CA TYR A 203 22.23 -5.68 -8.82
C TYR A 203 22.98 -5.76 -7.50
N HIS A 204 22.90 -6.92 -6.86
CA HIS A 204 23.58 -7.17 -5.60
C HIS A 204 24.35 -8.48 -5.63
N TRP A 205 25.33 -8.58 -4.76
CA TRP A 205 26.13 -9.79 -4.55
C TRP A 205 26.50 -9.90 -3.08
N ASP A 206 26.80 -11.12 -2.65
CA ASP A 206 27.39 -11.36 -1.34
C ASP A 206 28.92 -11.52 -1.46
N ASN A 207 29.64 -10.96 -0.52
CA ASN A 207 31.07 -11.19 -0.35
C ASN A 207 31.37 -11.59 1.09
N LYS A 208 31.51 -12.90 1.34
CA LYS A 208 31.83 -13.46 2.67
C LYS A 208 30.84 -13.00 3.75
N GLY A 209 29.54 -12.99 3.44
CA GLY A 209 28.47 -12.55 4.34
C GLY A 209 28.26 -11.04 4.37
N THR A 210 28.99 -10.27 3.55
CA THR A 210 28.75 -8.83 3.37
C THR A 210 27.93 -8.61 2.10
N PRO A 211 26.66 -8.17 2.20
CA PRO A 211 25.85 -7.84 1.04
C PRO A 211 26.31 -6.50 0.45
N HIS A 212 26.39 -6.45 -0.87
CA HIS A 212 26.68 -5.26 -1.64
C HIS A 212 25.61 -5.04 -2.70
N GLU A 213 25.14 -3.81 -2.86
CA GLU A 213 24.13 -3.43 -3.84
C GLU A 213 24.61 -2.23 -4.65
N ILE A 214 24.38 -2.26 -5.96
CA ILE A 214 24.57 -1.13 -6.86
C ILE A 214 23.27 -0.90 -7.61
N THR A 215 22.82 0.35 -7.60
CA THR A 215 21.69 0.83 -8.40
C THR A 215 22.21 1.85 -9.40
N LEU A 216 21.92 1.62 -10.68
CA LEU A 216 22.32 2.51 -11.75
C LEU A 216 21.36 3.70 -11.87
N ASP A 217 21.81 4.78 -12.48
CA ASP A 217 20.91 5.87 -12.88
C ASP A 217 19.90 5.38 -13.93
N PRO A 218 18.68 5.95 -13.96
CA PRO A 218 17.67 5.57 -14.95
C PRO A 218 18.10 5.89 -16.40
N PHE A 219 17.67 5.05 -17.34
CA PHE A 219 17.92 5.22 -18.78
C PHE A 219 16.79 4.60 -19.63
N GLU A 220 16.70 4.95 -20.90
CA GLU A 220 15.53 4.61 -21.75
C GLU A 220 15.66 3.27 -22.50
N ASP A 221 16.89 2.80 -22.75
CA ASP A 221 17.13 1.55 -23.46
C ASP A 221 16.52 0.33 -22.74
N THR A 222 16.13 -0.69 -23.50
CA THR A 222 15.64 -1.99 -22.97
C THR A 222 16.75 -3.02 -22.79
N LYS A 223 18.00 -2.57 -22.85
CA LYS A 223 19.20 -3.40 -22.68
C LYS A 223 20.32 -2.58 -22.05
N LYS A 224 21.15 -3.24 -21.24
CA LYS A 224 22.34 -2.62 -20.64
C LYS A 224 23.46 -3.63 -20.52
N VAL A 225 24.69 -3.18 -20.77
CA VAL A 225 25.89 -3.94 -20.45
C VAL A 225 26.42 -3.46 -19.10
N LEU A 226 26.54 -4.38 -18.14
CA LEU A 226 27.15 -4.16 -16.83
C LEU A 226 28.63 -4.57 -16.92
N PRO A 227 29.58 -3.62 -16.93
CA PRO A 227 30.99 -3.94 -17.11
C PRO A 227 31.71 -4.19 -15.78
N ARG A 228 32.94 -4.72 -15.86
CA ARG A 228 33.92 -4.80 -14.75
C ARG A 228 33.43 -5.62 -13.54
N LEU A 229 32.81 -6.77 -13.79
CA LEU A 229 32.36 -7.68 -12.74
C LEU A 229 33.48 -8.62 -12.29
N SER A 230 33.31 -9.22 -11.11
CA SER A 230 34.30 -10.12 -10.52
C SER A 230 34.13 -11.56 -11.05
N PRO A 231 35.21 -12.25 -11.47
CA PRO A 231 35.17 -13.66 -11.86
C PRO A 231 34.64 -14.56 -10.74
N GLY A 232 33.96 -15.65 -11.10
CA GLY A 232 33.43 -16.64 -10.15
C GLY A 232 32.32 -16.14 -9.21
N ARG A 233 31.90 -14.87 -9.32
CA ARG A 233 30.92 -14.26 -8.42
C ARG A 233 29.50 -14.39 -8.96
N SER A 234 28.57 -14.66 -8.06
CA SER A 234 27.13 -14.63 -8.34
C SER A 234 26.54 -13.25 -8.10
N TYR A 235 25.76 -12.78 -9.07
CA TYR A 235 25.04 -11.52 -9.04
C TYR A 235 23.55 -11.78 -9.18
N LEU A 236 22.76 -11.10 -8.38
CA LEU A 236 21.30 -11.06 -8.52
C LEU A 236 20.92 -9.71 -9.13
N VAL A 237 20.24 -9.74 -10.28
CA VAL A 237 19.91 -8.56 -11.09
C VAL A 237 18.39 -8.37 -11.14
N GLN A 238 17.94 -7.13 -10.99
CA GLN A 238 16.54 -6.74 -11.14
C GLN A 238 16.43 -5.43 -11.92
N VAL A 239 15.28 -5.25 -12.58
CA VAL A 239 14.97 -4.04 -13.35
C VAL A 239 13.61 -3.52 -12.91
N CYS A 240 13.47 -2.20 -12.76
CA CYS A 240 12.16 -1.55 -12.60
C CYS A 240 11.94 -0.54 -13.73
N SER A 241 10.68 -0.15 -13.94
CA SER A 241 10.29 0.86 -14.92
C SER A 241 9.64 2.06 -14.23
N MET A 242 9.78 3.21 -14.88
CA MET A 242 9.28 4.50 -14.42
C MET A 242 8.82 5.29 -15.65
N GLU A 243 7.84 6.16 -15.48
CA GLU A 243 7.49 7.14 -16.52
C GLU A 243 8.71 8.05 -16.80
N LEU A 244 8.92 8.44 -18.06
CA LEU A 244 10.13 9.15 -18.51
C LEU A 244 10.39 10.44 -17.72
N MET A 245 9.36 11.28 -17.56
CA MET A 245 9.45 12.53 -16.79
C MET A 245 9.58 12.31 -15.28
N GLY A 246 9.46 11.07 -14.81
CA GLY A 246 9.54 10.73 -13.38
C GLY A 246 8.26 11.09 -12.62
N LEU A 247 7.13 11.14 -13.30
CA LEU A 247 5.83 11.29 -12.66
C LEU A 247 5.49 10.06 -11.82
N GLY A 248 4.72 10.27 -10.74
CA GLY A 248 4.24 9.23 -9.84
C GLY A 248 5.35 8.38 -9.21
N GLN A 249 5.24 7.06 -9.31
CA GLN A 249 6.12 6.10 -8.66
C GLN A 249 6.75 5.11 -9.64
N SER A 250 7.93 4.60 -9.28
CA SER A 250 8.51 3.44 -9.94
C SER A 250 7.64 2.20 -9.76
N SER A 251 7.68 1.31 -10.76
CA SER A 251 7.19 -0.04 -10.62
C SER A 251 7.89 -0.76 -9.47
N ASP A 252 7.32 -1.86 -9.03
CA ASP A 252 8.10 -2.80 -8.23
C ASP A 252 9.25 -3.37 -9.08
N TRP A 253 10.27 -3.92 -8.41
CA TRP A 253 11.38 -4.57 -9.10
C TRP A 253 10.89 -5.86 -9.77
N SER A 254 11.44 -6.16 -10.95
CA SER A 254 11.21 -7.44 -11.62
C SER A 254 11.60 -8.62 -10.72
N LEU A 255 11.16 -9.82 -11.09
CA LEU A 255 11.69 -11.03 -10.47
C LEU A 255 13.24 -11.05 -10.57
N PRO A 256 13.93 -11.49 -9.51
CA PRO A 256 15.37 -11.55 -9.49
C PRO A 256 15.92 -12.59 -10.46
N VAL A 257 16.95 -12.22 -11.21
CA VAL A 257 17.69 -13.15 -12.07
C VAL A 257 19.11 -13.30 -11.52
N THR A 258 19.45 -14.51 -11.10
CA THR A 258 20.79 -14.85 -10.60
C THR A 258 21.67 -15.33 -11.74
N VAL A 259 22.89 -14.81 -11.82
CA VAL A 259 23.91 -15.25 -12.79
C VAL A 259 25.27 -15.33 -12.11
N THR A 260 26.04 -16.36 -12.45
CA THR A 260 27.41 -16.54 -11.93
C THR A 260 28.40 -16.24 -13.05
N MET A 261 29.36 -15.35 -12.77
CA MET A 261 30.45 -15.06 -13.70
C MET A 261 31.37 -16.29 -13.81
N PRO A 262 31.88 -16.61 -15.01
CA PRO A 262 32.86 -17.67 -15.17
C PRO A 262 34.04 -17.48 -14.21
N ALA A 263 34.46 -18.56 -13.57
CA ALA A 263 35.75 -18.60 -12.90
C ALA A 263 36.86 -18.63 -13.95
N HIS A 264 38.05 -18.14 -13.58
CA HIS A 264 39.26 -18.32 -14.37
C HIS A 264 39.66 -19.79 -14.44
#